data_AF-A0A5B8MPJ7-F1
#
_entry.id   AF-A0A5B8MPJ7-F1
#
_cell.length_a   1.000
_cell.length_b   1.000
_cell.length_c   1.000
_cell.angle_alpha   90.00
_cell.angle_beta   90.00
_cell.angle_gamma   90.00
#
_symmetry.space_group_name_H-M   'P 1'
#
loop_
_entity.id
_entity.type
_entity.pdbx_description
1 polymer ?
#
loop_
_entity_poly.entity_id
_entity_poly.type
_entity_poly.pdbx_seq_one_letter_code
_entity_poly.pdbx_strand_id
1 'polypeptide(L)'
;MGDLSLTETLVNLLTCAPYFGMARSVPVAKGVVGAVWNRVFSVSCKFTGFCALLYHLSKGKIRHFFRRLDYTSVALSAVSLTLARSAEGRRPVFLCAVSAALAPFQPLLVAGAHVLGTEFSFLRRALKDPNLRDRHFVHTCAGVTAFGAFYGDDWFPQVPYLHAIWHVLSAYATSTTSCLVAP
;
A
#
# COMPACT_ATOMS: atom_id res chain seq x y z
N MET A 1 -6.87 17.64 10.18
CA MET A 1 -7.50 16.39 10.62
C MET A 1 -6.47 15.51 11.30
N GLY A 2 -6.85 14.94 12.42
CA GLY A 2 -6.03 14.03 13.22
C GLY A 2 -6.93 13.27 14.17
N ASP A 3 -6.36 12.30 14.86
CA ASP A 3 -7.09 11.38 15.74
C ASP A 3 -7.96 12.15 16.74
N LEU A 4 -9.23 11.75 16.89
CA LEU A 4 -10.22 12.43 17.72
C LEU A 4 -10.02 12.18 19.22
N SER A 5 -9.35 11.09 19.56
CA SER A 5 -9.13 10.66 20.95
C SER A 5 -7.82 9.90 21.12
N LEU A 6 -7.35 9.79 22.37
CA LEU A 6 -6.20 8.95 22.71
C LEU A 6 -6.43 7.49 22.31
N THR A 7 -7.65 6.97 22.50
CA THR A 7 -8.02 5.61 22.10
C THR A 7 -7.85 5.42 20.60
N GLU A 8 -8.32 6.38 19.80
CA GLU A 8 -8.14 6.33 18.34
C GLU A 8 -6.67 6.39 17.93
N THR A 9 -5.85 7.23 18.58
CA THR A 9 -4.39 7.21 18.37
C THR A 9 -3.81 5.83 18.66
N LEU A 10 -4.16 5.20 19.79
CA LEU A 10 -3.66 3.86 20.11
C LEU A 10 -4.08 2.82 19.07
N VAL A 11 -5.35 2.85 18.63
CA VAL A 11 -5.85 1.94 17.59
C VAL A 11 -5.13 2.19 16.26
N ASN A 12 -4.93 3.44 15.86
CA ASN A 12 -4.20 3.78 14.65
C ASN A 12 -2.73 3.30 14.70
N LEU A 13 -2.06 3.45 15.85
CA LEU A 13 -0.70 2.93 16.04
C LEU A 13 -0.64 1.40 15.95
N LEU A 14 -1.57 0.70 16.59
CA LEU A 14 -1.65 -0.76 16.54
C LEU A 14 -1.92 -1.25 15.12
N THR A 15 -2.80 -0.57 14.39
CA THR A 15 -3.13 -0.92 13.01
C THR A 15 -2.05 -0.55 11.99
N CYS A 16 -0.94 0.08 12.39
CA CYS A 16 0.27 0.15 11.56
C CYS A 16 1.03 -1.20 11.51
N ALA A 17 0.85 -2.08 12.50
CA ALA A 17 1.58 -3.37 12.60
C ALA A 17 1.41 -4.30 11.37
N PRO A 18 0.22 -4.42 10.74
CA PRO A 18 0.01 -5.20 9.53
C PRO A 18 0.98 -4.89 8.38
N TYR A 19 1.42 -3.63 8.20
CA TYR A 19 2.39 -3.29 7.16
C TYR A 19 3.73 -4.00 7.34
N PHE A 20 4.17 -4.19 8.58
CA PHE A 20 5.38 -4.95 8.90
C PHE A 20 5.18 -6.47 8.73
N GLY A 21 3.98 -6.96 9.01
CA GLY A 21 3.60 -8.36 8.76
C GLY A 21 3.64 -8.68 7.26
N MET A 22 2.96 -7.87 6.47
CA MET A 22 2.94 -7.97 5.01
C MET A 22 4.34 -7.89 4.40
N ALA A 23 5.21 -6.99 4.90
CA ALA A 23 6.57 -6.89 4.42
C ALA A 23 7.37 -8.20 4.58
N ARG A 24 7.08 -8.99 5.62
CA ARG A 24 7.70 -10.31 5.86
C ARG A 24 7.13 -11.40 4.96
N SER A 25 5.88 -11.26 4.51
CA SER A 25 5.24 -12.22 3.60
C SER A 25 5.58 -12.01 2.12
N VAL A 26 6.36 -10.98 1.78
CA VAL A 26 6.83 -10.78 0.40
C VAL A 26 7.75 -11.95 0.00
N PRO A 27 7.42 -12.71 -1.06
CA PRO A 27 8.20 -13.88 -1.45
C PRO A 27 9.60 -13.50 -1.93
N VAL A 28 10.57 -14.40 -1.79
CA VAL A 28 11.91 -14.24 -2.38
C VAL A 28 11.86 -14.72 -3.83
N ALA A 29 12.02 -13.80 -4.78
CA ALA A 29 12.06 -14.13 -6.20
C ALA A 29 13.35 -14.84 -6.62
N LYS A 30 13.28 -15.64 -7.69
CA LYS A 30 14.43 -16.27 -8.33
C LYS A 30 15.20 -15.24 -9.18
N GLY A 31 16.53 -15.32 -9.16
CA GLY A 31 17.42 -14.43 -9.90
C GLY A 31 17.65 -13.07 -9.23
N VAL A 32 18.83 -12.48 -9.48
CA VAL A 32 19.31 -11.28 -8.79
C VAL A 32 18.35 -10.10 -8.94
N VAL A 33 17.86 -9.85 -10.16
CA VAL A 33 16.97 -8.70 -10.43
C VAL A 33 15.62 -8.84 -9.72
N GLY A 34 15.03 -10.04 -9.70
CA GLY A 34 13.77 -10.28 -8.98
C GLY A 34 13.93 -10.10 -7.47
N ALA A 35 14.99 -10.68 -6.91
CA ALA A 35 15.29 -10.57 -5.48
C ALA A 35 15.47 -9.11 -5.02
N VAL A 36 16.12 -8.27 -5.85
CA VAL A 36 16.27 -6.84 -5.57
C VAL A 36 14.91 -6.15 -5.48
N TRP A 37 14.03 -6.31 -6.46
CA TRP A 37 12.75 -5.59 -6.47
C TRP A 37 11.78 -6.08 -5.38
N ASN A 38 11.77 -7.38 -5.07
CA ASN A 38 10.98 -7.89 -3.95
C ASN A 38 11.50 -7.34 -2.61
N ARG A 39 12.83 -7.20 -2.46
CA ARG A 39 13.42 -6.57 -1.27
C ARG A 39 13.08 -5.09 -1.18
N VAL A 40 13.15 -4.35 -2.29
CA VAL A 40 12.74 -2.93 -2.35
C VAL A 40 11.28 -2.79 -1.93
N PHE A 41 10.39 -3.62 -2.46
CA PHE A 41 8.97 -3.62 -2.08
C PHE A 41 8.73 -4.01 -0.60
N SER A 42 9.45 -5.01 -0.09
CA SER A 42 9.39 -5.36 1.34
C SER A 42 9.84 -4.18 2.23
N VAL A 43 10.92 -3.49 1.85
CA VAL A 43 11.43 -2.34 2.59
C VAL A 43 10.46 -1.15 2.51
N SER A 44 9.86 -0.87 1.34
CA SER A 44 8.87 0.19 1.20
C SER A 44 7.63 -0.06 2.07
N CYS A 45 7.18 -1.32 2.18
CA CYS A 45 6.06 -1.67 3.06
C CYS A 45 6.38 -1.36 4.53
N LYS A 46 7.59 -1.69 5.01
CA LYS A 46 8.05 -1.32 6.36
C LYS A 46 8.13 0.19 6.53
N PHE A 47 8.61 0.89 5.49
CA PHE A 47 8.70 2.34 5.48
C PHE A 47 7.31 2.98 5.59
N THR A 48 6.30 2.45 4.88
CA THR A 48 4.89 2.87 5.05
C THR A 48 4.40 2.71 6.47
N GLY A 49 4.59 1.54 7.08
CA GLY A 49 4.22 1.34 8.48
C GLY A 49 4.93 2.32 9.42
N PHE A 50 6.20 2.63 9.17
CA PHE A 50 6.96 3.60 9.96
C PHE A 50 6.46 5.04 9.77
N CYS A 51 6.16 5.47 8.54
CA CYS A 51 5.62 6.79 8.26
C CYS A 51 4.23 6.99 8.87
N ALA A 52 3.36 5.97 8.81
CA ALA A 52 2.07 5.97 9.46
C ALA A 52 2.19 6.12 11.00
N LEU A 53 3.14 5.40 11.63
CA LEU A 53 3.44 5.58 13.06
C LEU A 53 3.85 7.03 13.37
N LEU A 54 4.76 7.61 12.58
CA LEU A 54 5.18 9.00 12.77
C LEU A 54 4.02 9.99 12.59
N TYR A 55 3.12 9.75 11.63
CA TYR A 55 1.93 10.56 11.45
C TYR A 55 1.04 10.55 12.69
N HIS A 56 0.70 9.39 13.23
CA HIS A 56 -0.17 9.29 14.40
C HIS A 56 0.50 9.76 15.70
N LEU A 57 1.82 9.59 15.84
CA LEU A 57 2.57 10.14 16.99
C LEU A 57 2.72 11.67 16.92
N SER A 58 2.64 12.26 15.73
CA SER A 58 2.84 13.69 15.54
C SER A 58 1.63 14.54 15.94
N LYS A 59 1.90 15.73 16.48
CA LYS A 59 0.91 16.72 16.92
C LYS A 59 1.21 18.11 16.38
N GLY A 60 0.20 18.97 16.32
CA GLY A 60 0.37 20.36 15.86
C GLY A 60 0.78 20.46 14.39
N LYS A 61 1.53 21.50 14.04
CA LYS A 61 1.83 21.86 12.63
C LYS A 61 2.69 20.81 11.90
N ILE A 62 3.60 20.12 12.61
CA ILE A 62 4.48 19.10 12.00
C ILE A 62 3.68 17.87 11.51
N ARG A 63 2.46 17.65 12.01
CA ARG A 63 1.58 16.58 11.57
C ARG A 63 1.24 16.66 10.07
N HIS A 64 1.17 17.85 9.50
CA HIS A 64 0.94 18.01 8.06
C HIS A 64 2.09 17.44 7.22
N PHE A 65 3.33 17.63 7.68
CA PHE A 65 4.51 17.06 7.04
C PHE A 65 4.50 15.53 7.14
N PHE A 66 4.24 14.97 8.33
CA PHE A 66 4.19 13.51 8.48
C PHE A 66 3.02 12.87 7.73
N ARG A 67 1.86 13.55 7.64
CA ARG A 67 0.75 13.09 6.78
C ARG A 67 1.18 13.00 5.32
N ARG A 68 1.89 14.02 4.84
CA ARG A 68 2.39 14.04 3.47
C ARG A 68 3.42 12.94 3.23
N LEU A 69 4.31 12.72 4.19
CA LEU A 69 5.30 11.66 4.15
C LEU A 69 4.65 10.27 4.14
N ASP A 70 3.61 10.07 4.95
CA ASP A 70 2.82 8.84 4.98
C ASP A 70 2.19 8.54 3.62
N TYR A 71 1.45 9.49 3.02
CA TYR A 71 0.88 9.30 1.68
C TYR A 71 1.95 9.07 0.59
N THR A 72 3.08 9.75 0.71
CA THR A 72 4.22 9.54 -0.21
C THR A 72 4.78 8.12 -0.07
N SER A 73 4.89 7.61 1.16
CA SER A 73 5.36 6.25 1.41
C SER A 73 4.42 5.19 0.83
N VAL A 74 3.10 5.39 0.91
CA VAL A 74 2.09 4.52 0.27
C VAL A 74 2.29 4.51 -1.25
N ALA A 75 2.47 5.69 -1.85
CA ALA A 75 2.73 5.81 -3.29
C ALA A 75 4.02 5.08 -3.71
N LEU A 76 5.12 5.24 -2.96
CA LEU A 76 6.38 4.53 -3.22
C LEU A 76 6.25 3.01 -3.04
N SER A 77 5.41 2.56 -2.11
CA SER A 77 5.10 1.14 -1.96
C SER A 77 4.35 0.60 -3.18
N ALA A 78 3.39 1.33 -3.73
CA ALA A 78 2.68 0.95 -4.95
C ALA A 78 3.62 0.93 -6.20
N VAL A 79 4.53 1.90 -6.29
CA VAL A 79 5.56 1.95 -7.34
C VAL A 79 6.49 0.75 -7.26
N SER A 80 7.00 0.44 -6.07
CA SER A 80 7.91 -0.69 -5.88
C SER A 80 7.22 -2.04 -6.07
N LEU A 81 5.94 -2.18 -5.69
CA LEU A 81 5.12 -3.34 -6.05
C LEU A 81 5.11 -3.51 -7.57
N THR A 82 4.85 -2.45 -8.32
CA THR A 82 4.84 -2.49 -9.80
C THR A 82 6.16 -3.02 -10.38
N LEU A 83 7.30 -2.69 -9.77
CA LEU A 83 8.63 -3.20 -10.15
C LEU A 83 8.88 -4.65 -9.70
N ALA A 84 8.30 -5.03 -8.55
CA ALA A 84 8.38 -6.38 -8.01
C ALA A 84 7.52 -7.39 -8.79
N ARG A 85 6.52 -6.93 -9.55
CA ARG A 85 5.71 -7.81 -10.42
C ARG A 85 6.59 -8.51 -11.45
N SER A 86 6.70 -9.83 -11.32
CA SER A 86 7.46 -10.71 -12.22
C SER A 86 6.58 -11.30 -13.33
N ALA A 87 5.27 -11.41 -13.08
CA ALA A 87 4.32 -12.09 -13.96
C ALA A 87 4.10 -11.43 -15.34
N GLU A 88 4.60 -10.21 -15.55
CA GLU A 88 4.39 -9.40 -16.76
C GLU A 88 5.57 -9.45 -17.76
N GLY A 89 6.65 -10.17 -17.45
CA GLY A 89 7.79 -10.37 -18.36
C GLY A 89 8.69 -9.15 -18.60
N ARG A 90 8.19 -7.90 -18.45
CA ARG A 90 8.99 -6.66 -18.48
C ARG A 90 8.61 -5.72 -17.33
N ARG A 91 9.63 -5.10 -16.74
CA ARG A 91 9.47 -4.11 -15.67
C ARG A 91 9.48 -2.69 -16.25
N PRO A 92 8.48 -1.85 -15.97
CA PRO A 92 8.42 -0.48 -16.51
C PRO A 92 9.29 0.49 -15.69
N VAL A 93 10.62 0.25 -15.64
CA VAL A 93 11.56 0.95 -14.75
C VAL A 93 11.53 2.47 -14.93
N PHE A 94 11.52 2.95 -16.17
CA PHE A 94 11.49 4.38 -16.46
C PHE A 94 10.21 5.06 -15.93
N LEU A 95 9.03 4.46 -16.19
CA LEU A 95 7.76 4.96 -15.69
C LEU A 95 7.75 4.99 -14.16
N CYS A 96 8.24 3.92 -13.52
CA CYS A 96 8.31 3.86 -12.06
C CYS A 96 9.29 4.89 -11.48
N ALA A 97 10.39 5.19 -12.15
CA ALA A 97 11.32 6.24 -11.72
C ALA A 97 10.66 7.63 -11.78
N VAL A 98 9.93 7.93 -12.87
CA VAL A 98 9.16 9.18 -12.99
C VAL A 98 8.07 9.25 -11.92
N SER A 99 7.30 8.18 -11.72
CA SER A 99 6.28 8.10 -10.67
C SER A 99 6.87 8.30 -9.27
N ALA A 100 8.03 7.71 -8.97
CA ALA A 100 8.71 7.89 -7.68
C ALA A 100 9.14 9.34 -7.45
N ALA A 101 9.63 10.02 -8.50
CA ALA A 101 9.98 11.44 -8.44
C ALA A 101 8.75 12.35 -8.23
N LEU A 102 7.59 11.95 -8.76
CA LEU A 102 6.33 12.67 -8.60
C LEU A 102 5.62 12.40 -7.28
N ALA A 103 5.91 11.28 -6.61
CA ALA A 103 5.22 10.85 -5.38
C ALA A 103 5.18 11.91 -4.26
N PRO A 104 6.25 12.69 -3.97
CA PRO A 104 6.19 13.75 -2.95
C PRO A 104 5.26 14.90 -3.30
N PHE A 105 4.93 15.08 -4.59
CA PHE A 105 4.11 16.17 -5.12
C PHE A 105 2.66 15.76 -5.37
N GLN A 106 2.42 14.52 -5.79
CA GLN A 106 1.09 14.00 -6.13
C GLN A 106 0.92 12.54 -5.65
N PRO A 107 1.01 12.27 -4.33
CA PRO A 107 1.05 10.91 -3.81
C PRO A 107 -0.21 10.12 -4.11
N LEU A 108 -1.40 10.73 -4.01
CA LEU A 108 -2.67 10.05 -4.27
C LEU A 108 -2.83 9.65 -5.74
N LEU A 109 -2.44 10.51 -6.66
CA LEU A 109 -2.47 10.21 -8.10
C LEU A 109 -1.50 9.08 -8.44
N VAL A 110 -0.26 9.16 -7.92
CA VAL A 110 0.75 8.12 -8.14
C VAL A 110 0.29 6.79 -7.55
N ALA A 111 -0.14 6.77 -6.29
CA ALA A 111 -0.65 5.57 -5.64
C ALA A 111 -1.84 4.97 -6.41
N GLY A 112 -2.84 5.79 -6.76
CA GLY A 112 -4.01 5.36 -7.50
C GLY A 112 -3.67 4.74 -8.85
N ALA A 113 -2.78 5.36 -9.64
CA ALA A 113 -2.34 4.83 -10.93
C ALA A 113 -1.67 3.45 -10.79
N HIS A 114 -0.78 3.28 -9.81
CA HIS A 114 -0.07 2.02 -9.59
C HIS A 114 -0.96 0.93 -8.96
N VAL A 115 -1.93 1.30 -8.11
CA VAL A 115 -2.94 0.38 -7.56
C VAL A 115 -3.86 -0.13 -8.67
N LEU A 116 -4.39 0.74 -9.53
CA LEU A 116 -5.21 0.33 -10.68
C LEU A 116 -4.42 -0.55 -11.65
N GLY A 117 -3.15 -0.22 -11.90
CA GLY A 117 -2.25 -1.06 -12.68
C GLY A 117 -2.06 -2.45 -12.06
N THR A 118 -2.00 -2.53 -10.73
CA THR A 118 -1.89 -3.81 -10.00
C THR A 118 -3.17 -4.61 -10.06
N GLU A 119 -4.33 -3.98 -9.86
CA GLU A 119 -5.65 -4.61 -9.98
C GLU A 119 -5.81 -5.23 -11.38
N PHE A 120 -5.50 -4.48 -12.43
CA PHE A 120 -5.61 -4.96 -13.80
C PHE A 120 -4.70 -6.16 -14.08
N SER A 121 -3.48 -6.15 -13.55
CA SER A 121 -2.55 -7.27 -13.65
C SER A 121 -3.03 -8.50 -12.87
N PHE A 122 -3.61 -8.29 -11.68
CA PHE A 122 -4.24 -9.36 -10.90
C PHE A 122 -5.42 -9.96 -11.67
N LEU A 123 -6.35 -9.13 -12.15
CA LEU A 123 -7.49 -9.59 -12.93
C LEU A 123 -7.05 -10.42 -14.14
N ARG A 124 -6.09 -9.91 -14.93
CA ARG A 124 -5.52 -10.64 -16.08
C ARG A 124 -4.95 -12.00 -15.68
N ARG A 125 -4.30 -12.10 -14.51
CA ARG A 125 -3.74 -13.35 -14.01
C ARG A 125 -4.85 -14.30 -13.54
N ALA A 126 -5.85 -13.81 -12.83
CA ALA A 126 -7.00 -14.60 -12.35
C ALA A 126 -7.93 -15.09 -13.49
N LEU A 127 -7.98 -14.37 -14.61
CA LEU A 127 -8.65 -14.83 -15.81
C LEU A 127 -7.92 -16.02 -16.46
N LYS A 128 -6.59 -16.05 -16.40
CA LYS A 128 -5.75 -17.15 -16.93
C LYS A 128 -5.65 -18.35 -15.99
N ASP A 129 -5.66 -18.11 -14.69
CA ASP A 129 -5.54 -19.14 -13.65
C ASP A 129 -6.78 -19.08 -12.73
N PRO A 130 -7.77 -19.97 -12.93
CA PRO A 130 -9.02 -19.97 -12.17
C PRO A 130 -8.82 -20.06 -10.65
N ASN A 131 -7.71 -20.65 -10.17
CA ASN A 131 -7.41 -20.77 -8.75
C ASN A 131 -7.15 -19.42 -8.06
N LEU A 132 -6.96 -18.36 -8.84
CA LEU A 132 -6.70 -17.01 -8.33
C LEU A 132 -7.94 -16.12 -8.30
N ARG A 133 -9.10 -16.60 -8.78
CA ARG A 133 -10.34 -15.79 -8.83
C ARG A 133 -10.85 -15.40 -7.46
N ASP A 134 -10.92 -16.34 -6.52
CA ASP A 134 -11.36 -16.05 -5.15
C ASP A 134 -10.39 -15.10 -4.46
N ARG A 135 -9.09 -15.28 -4.68
CA ARG A 135 -8.06 -14.38 -4.14
C ARG A 135 -8.18 -12.98 -4.73
N HIS A 136 -8.43 -12.87 -6.03
CA HIS A 136 -8.68 -11.59 -6.70
C HIS A 136 -9.95 -10.93 -6.14
N PHE A 137 -11.05 -11.67 -6.00
CA PHE A 137 -12.28 -11.13 -5.42
C PHE A 137 -12.05 -10.56 -4.02
N VAL A 138 -11.39 -11.32 -3.14
CA VAL A 138 -11.02 -10.86 -1.79
C VAL A 138 -10.10 -9.64 -1.83
N HIS A 139 -9.12 -9.62 -2.74
CA HIS A 139 -8.24 -8.46 -2.98
C HIS A 139 -9.04 -7.21 -3.34
N THR A 140 -9.92 -7.30 -4.34
CA THR A 140 -10.75 -6.19 -4.82
C THR A 140 -11.69 -5.71 -3.71
N CYS A 141 -12.39 -6.60 -3.02
CA CYS A 141 -13.28 -6.23 -1.92
C CYS A 141 -12.53 -5.51 -0.79
N ALA A 142 -11.39 -6.05 -0.36
CA ALA A 142 -10.56 -5.42 0.65
C ALA A 142 -10.04 -4.06 0.18
N GLY A 143 -9.55 -3.96 -1.06
CA GLY A 143 -9.01 -2.73 -1.65
C GLY A 143 -10.06 -1.63 -1.81
N VAL A 144 -11.25 -1.95 -2.33
CA VAL A 144 -12.37 -1.01 -2.47
C VAL A 144 -12.86 -0.53 -1.11
N THR A 145 -12.99 -1.43 -0.14
CA THR A 145 -13.41 -1.07 1.23
C THR A 145 -12.36 -0.20 1.91
N ALA A 146 -11.07 -0.53 1.75
CA ALA A 146 -9.97 0.29 2.24
C ALA A 146 -10.03 1.69 1.62
N PHE A 147 -10.15 1.80 0.29
CA PHE A 147 -10.25 3.07 -0.42
C PHE A 147 -11.45 3.90 0.06
N GLY A 148 -12.61 3.26 0.28
CA GLY A 148 -13.79 3.90 0.85
C GLY A 148 -13.55 4.44 2.25
N ALA A 149 -12.88 3.68 3.12
CA ALA A 149 -12.51 4.13 4.46
C ALA A 149 -11.51 5.30 4.42
N PHE A 150 -10.53 5.27 3.51
CA PHE A 150 -9.55 6.34 3.32
C PHE A 150 -10.21 7.67 2.92
N TYR A 151 -11.10 7.66 1.91
CA TYR A 151 -11.82 8.87 1.51
C TYR A 151 -12.87 9.29 2.54
N GLY A 152 -13.50 8.31 3.19
CA GLY A 152 -14.46 8.54 4.26
C GLY A 152 -13.84 9.29 5.44
N ASP A 153 -12.59 9.01 5.79
CA ASP A 153 -11.84 9.69 6.86
C ASP A 153 -11.73 11.21 6.61
N ASP A 154 -11.53 11.62 5.35
CA ASP A 154 -11.46 13.03 4.96
C ASP A 154 -12.85 13.69 4.86
N TRP A 155 -13.89 12.95 4.46
CA TRP A 155 -15.24 13.50 4.26
C TRP A 155 -16.11 13.49 5.52
N PHE A 156 -15.87 12.54 6.41
CA PHE A 156 -16.61 12.34 7.66
C PHE A 156 -15.64 12.29 8.84
N PRO A 157 -14.91 13.38 9.12
CA PRO A 157 -13.86 13.42 10.16
C PRO A 157 -14.38 13.14 11.58
N GLN A 158 -15.69 13.15 11.79
CA GLN A 158 -16.36 12.81 13.05
C GLN A 158 -16.53 11.30 13.28
N VAL A 159 -16.36 10.48 12.25
CA VAL A 159 -16.51 9.02 12.35
C VAL A 159 -15.17 8.42 12.75
N PRO A 160 -15.04 7.88 13.98
CA PRO A 160 -13.76 7.38 14.46
C PRO A 160 -13.36 6.09 13.73
N TYR A 161 -12.06 5.80 13.73
CA TYR A 161 -11.46 4.52 13.30
C TYR A 161 -11.53 4.23 11.79
N LEU A 162 -12.01 5.15 10.95
CA LEU A 162 -11.96 4.97 9.49
C LEU A 162 -10.52 4.80 8.99
N HIS A 163 -9.60 5.59 9.53
CA HIS A 163 -8.17 5.46 9.23
C HIS A 163 -7.58 4.09 9.63
N ALA A 164 -8.00 3.56 10.77
CA ALA A 164 -7.59 2.24 11.25
C ALA A 164 -8.09 1.12 10.34
N ILE A 165 -9.34 1.23 9.85
CA ILE A 165 -9.91 0.29 8.87
C ILE A 165 -9.10 0.35 7.57
N TRP A 166 -8.78 1.55 7.09
CA TRP A 166 -7.90 1.75 5.94
C TRP A 166 -6.56 1.02 6.11
N HIS A 167 -5.87 1.19 7.25
CA HIS A 167 -4.60 0.52 7.51
C HIS A 167 -4.69 -1.00 7.39
N VAL A 168 -5.66 -1.61 8.06
CA VAL A 168 -5.79 -3.07 8.11
C VAL A 168 -6.13 -3.62 6.74
N LEU A 169 -7.14 -3.04 6.07
CA LEU A 169 -7.63 -3.54 4.80
C LEU A 169 -6.66 -3.28 3.65
N SER A 170 -5.95 -2.14 3.63
CA SER A 170 -4.94 -1.87 2.61
C SER A 170 -3.72 -2.77 2.74
N ALA A 171 -3.25 -3.03 3.97
CA ALA A 171 -2.18 -3.99 4.22
C ALA A 171 -2.60 -5.42 3.85
N TYR A 172 -3.84 -5.81 4.18
CA TYR A 172 -4.37 -7.11 3.80
C TYR A 172 -4.50 -7.25 2.29
N ALA A 173 -5.15 -6.30 1.60
CA ALA A 173 -5.28 -6.29 0.14
C ALA A 173 -3.90 -6.34 -0.54
N THR A 174 -2.93 -5.58 -0.04
CA THR A 174 -1.58 -5.59 -0.60
C THR A 174 -0.89 -6.95 -0.37
N SER A 175 -1.13 -7.64 0.76
CA SER A 175 -0.58 -8.98 1.03
C SER A 175 -1.09 -10.06 0.06
N THR A 176 -2.30 -9.91 -0.50
CA THR A 176 -2.85 -10.88 -1.46
C THR A 176 -2.20 -10.80 -2.84
N THR A 177 -1.44 -9.73 -3.12
CA THR A 177 -0.72 -9.52 -4.39
C THR A 177 0.52 -10.41 -4.56
N SER A 178 0.81 -11.28 -3.59
CA SER A 178 1.95 -12.20 -3.64
C SER A 178 2.00 -13.06 -4.91
N CYS A 179 0.85 -13.38 -5.51
CA CYS A 179 0.79 -14.11 -6.79
C CYS A 179 1.33 -13.31 -7.99
N LEU A 180 1.49 -12.00 -7.89
CA LEU A 180 2.08 -11.14 -8.91
C LEU A 180 3.60 -11.00 -8.75
N VAL A 181 4.09 -11.24 -7.54
CA VAL A 181 5.48 -11.02 -7.10
C VAL A 181 6.26 -12.34 -6.97
N ALA A 182 5.53 -13.46 -6.93
CA ALA A 182 6.08 -14.82 -6.87
C ALA A 182 6.92 -15.17 -8.12
N PRO A 183 7.97 -16.00 -7.97
CA PRO A 183 8.94 -16.33 -9.02
C PRO A 183 8.35 -17.03 -10.24
#